data_AF-A0A4Q3DAF0-F1
#
_entry.id   AF-A0A4Q3DAF0-F1
#
_cell.length_a   1.000
_cell.length_b   1.000
_cell.length_c   1.000
_cell.angle_alpha   90.00
_cell.angle_beta   90.00
_cell.angle_gamma   90.00
#
_symmetry.space_group_name_H-M   'P 1'
#
loop_
_entity.id
_entity.type
_entity.pdbx_description
1 polymer ?
#
loop_
_entity_poly.entity_id
_entity_poly.type
_entity_poly.pdbx_seq_one_letter_code
_entity_poly.pdbx_strand_id
1 'polypeptide(L)' 'MRIIAGQWRGRPLVAPKGDTTRPTADRTREALFSMLTSRV' A
#
# COMPACT_ATOMS: atom_id res chain seq x y z
N MET A 1 -2.71 -7.21 -3.34
CA MET A 1 -2.14 -5.92 -2.89
C MET A 1 -1.30 -5.33 -4.02
N ARG A 2 -1.11 -4.02 -4.12
CA ARG A 2 -0.25 -3.40 -5.15
C ARG A 2 0.55 -2.24 -4.58
N ILE A 3 1.69 -1.93 -5.20
CA ILE A 3 2.49 -0.75 -4.85
C ILE A 3 1.78 0.51 -5.36
N ILE A 4 1.57 1.49 -4.48
CA ILE A 4 0.75 2.69 -4.79
C ILE A 4 1.57 3.90 -5.27
N ALA A 5 2.87 3.96 -4.94
CA ALA A 5 3.74 5.12 -5.16
C ALA A 5 5.21 4.71 -5.34
N GLY A 6 6.05 5.64 -5.79
CA GLY A 6 7.48 5.43 -6.02
C GLY A 6 7.80 4.70 -7.33
N GLN A 7 9.07 4.32 -7.51
CA GLN A 7 9.62 3.71 -8.73
C GLN A 7 8.89 2.43 -9.18
N TRP A 8 8.23 1.74 -8.25
CA TRP A 8 7.58 0.45 -8.50
C TRP A 8 6.05 0.53 -8.50
N ARG A 9 5.48 1.73 -8.65
CA ARG A 9 4.02 1.96 -8.69
C ARG A 9 3.32 1.03 -9.68
N GLY A 10 2.23 0.42 -9.23
CA GLY A 10 1.40 -0.48 -10.04
C GLY A 10 1.82 -1.95 -10.02
N ARG A 11 2.98 -2.29 -9.45
CA ARG A 11 3.43 -3.68 -9.38
C ARG A 11 2.51 -4.50 -8.45
N PRO A 12 1.96 -5.64 -8.91
CA PRO A 12 1.14 -6.50 -8.07
C PRO A 12 2.02 -7.22 -7.03
N LEU A 13 1.54 -7.24 -5.79
CA LEU A 13 2.12 -8.00 -4.69
C LEU A 13 1.27 -9.24 -4.47
N VAL A 14 1.91 -10.41 -4.53
CA VAL A 14 1.28 -11.70 -4.23
C VAL A 14 1.02 -11.74 -2.73
N ALA A 15 -0.25 -11.71 -2.36
CA ALA A 15 -0.65 -11.91 -0.97
C ALA A 15 -0.69 -13.43 -0.68
N PRO A 16 -0.40 -13.85 0.57
CA PRO A 16 -0.69 -15.22 1.00
C PRO A 16 -2.16 -15.53 0.73
N LYS A 17 -2.47 -16.76 0.31
CA LYS A 17 -3.85 -17.21 0.17
C LYS A 17 -4.48 -17.31 1.56
N GLY A 18 -5.33 -16.36 1.91
CA GLY A 18 -6.07 -16.35 3.17
C GLY A 18 -6.46 -14.95 3.61
N ASP A 19 -7.66 -14.83 4.19
CA ASP A 19 -8.20 -13.59 4.75
C ASP A 19 -7.54 -13.17 6.08
N THR A 20 -6.59 -13.96 6.58
CA THR A 20 -5.79 -13.66 7.78
C THR A 20 -4.83 -12.50 7.56
N THR A 21 -4.43 -12.26 6.31
CA THR A 21 -3.63 -11.09 5.96
C THR A 21 -4.60 -9.93 5.73
N ARG A 22 -4.87 -9.11 6.74
CA ARG A 22 -5.74 -7.93 6.65
C ARG A 22 -5.34 -7.12 5.39
N PRO A 23 -6.15 -7.12 4.31
CA PRO A 23 -5.80 -6.34 3.13
C PRO A 23 -6.04 -4.88 3.49
N THR A 24 -4.98 -4.14 3.84
CA THR A 24 -5.10 -2.70 4.04
C THR A 24 -5.58 -2.08 2.74
N ALA A 25 -6.72 -1.39 2.77
CA ALA A 25 -7.28 -0.71 1.62
C ALA A 25 -6.25 0.25 1.03
N ASP A 26 -6.15 0.30 -0.31
CA ASP A 26 -5.18 1.14 -1.01
C ASP A 26 -5.29 2.62 -0.55
N ARG A 27 -6.51 3.10 -0.27
CA ARG A 27 -6.77 4.45 0.27
C ARG A 27 -6.13 4.72 1.64
N THR A 28 -6.11 3.72 2.54
CA THR A 28 -5.46 3.87 3.86
C THR A 28 -3.94 3.94 3.71
N ARG A 29 -3.39 3.18 2.75
CA ARG A 29 -1.96 3.25 2.42
C ARG A 29 -1.60 4.62 1.84
N GLU A 30 -2.41 5.15 0.93
CA GLU A 30 -2.22 6.50 0.36
C GLU A 30 -2.22 7.59 1.44
N ALA A 31 -3.20 7.60 2.35
CA ALA A 31 -3.28 8.57 3.43
C ALA A 31 -2.04 8.54 4.34
N LEU A 32 -1.56 7.34 4.71
CA LEU A 32 -0.36 7.18 5.53
C LEU A 32 0.89 7.73 4.85
N PHE A 33 1.11 7.42 3.57
CA PHE A 33 2.28 7.93 2.85
C PHE A 33 2.19 9.45 2.64
N SER A 34 1.00 10.02 2.40
CA SER A 34 0.82 11.47 2.35
C SER A 34 1.17 12.13 3.69
N MET A 35 0.77 11.54 4.82
CA MET A 35 1.13 12.04 6.15
C MET A 35 2.63 11.96 6.45
N LEU A 36 3.30 10.88 6.01
CA LEU A 36 4.75 10.71 6.18
C LEU A 36 5.55 11.71 5.34
N THR A 37 5.15 11.94 4.08
CA THR A 37 5.80 12.93 3.20
C THR A 37 5.59 14.36 3.68
N SER A 38 4.43 14.67 4.28
CA SER A 38 4.15 16.00 4.84
C SER A 38 5.03 16.41 6.03
N ARG A 39 5.78 15.47 6.62
CA ARG A 39 6.64 15.71 7.81
C ARG A 39 8.13 15.81 7.47
N VAL A 40 8.47 15.83 6.18
CA VAL A 40 9.82 16.00 5.65
C VAL A 40 9.95 17.38 5.02
#